data_AF-A0A645GU07-F1
#
_entry.id   AF-A0A645GU07-F1
#
_cell.length_a   1.000
_cell.length_b   1.000
_cell.length_c   1.000
_cell.angle_alpha   90.00
_cell.angle_beta   90.00
_cell.angle_gamma   90.00
#
_symmetry.space_group_name_H-M   'P 1'
#
loop_
_entity.id
_entity.type
_entity.pdbx_description
1 polymer ?
#
loop_
_entity_poly.entity_id
_entity_poly.type
_entity_poly.pdbx_seq_one_letter_code
_entity_poly.pdbx_strand_id
1 'polypeptide(L)' 'MNENKEQLKERARQMLIDGKTHKEIRTETHLREKDIGRIQREITNRF' A
#
# COMPACT_ATOMS: atom_id res chain seq x y z
N MET A 1 0.29 -20.59 -1.59
CA MET A 1 0.17 -19.56 -2.64
C MET A 1 -0.36 -18.27 -2.05
N ASN A 2 0.53 -17.40 -1.55
CA ASN A 2 0.18 -16.08 -0.97
C ASN A 2 0.92 -14.93 -1.71
N GLU A 3 1.55 -15.25 -2.85
CA GLU A 3 2.46 -14.36 -3.60
C GLU A 3 1.76 -13.10 -4.11
N ASN A 4 0.47 -13.18 -4.47
CA ASN A 4 -0.29 -12.00 -4.91
C ASN A 4 -0.44 -10.94 -3.81
N LYS A 5 -0.54 -11.33 -2.53
CA LYS A 5 -0.76 -10.35 -1.46
C LYS A 5 0.49 -9.51 -1.17
N GLU A 6 1.67 -10.11 -1.24
CA GLU A 6 2.91 -9.36 -1.05
C GLU A 6 3.15 -8.40 -2.21
N GLN A 7 2.93 -8.83 -3.46
CA GLN A 7 3.04 -7.96 -4.64
C GLN A 7 2.10 -6.76 -4.58
N LEU A 8 0.84 -6.96 -4.14
CA LEU A 8 -0.12 -5.87 -3.98
C LEU A 8 0.31 -4.88 -2.89
N LYS A 9 0.89 -5.36 -1.78
CA LYS A 9 1.42 -4.51 -0.71
C LYS A 9 2.64 -3.73 -1.16
N GLU A 10 3.53 -4.35 -1.93
CA GLU A 10 4.72 -3.69 -2.47
C GLU A 10 4.33 -2.60 -3.47
N ARG A 11 3.35 -2.88 -4.34
CA ARG A 11 2.80 -1.89 -5.26
C ARG A 11 2.13 -0.73 -4.51
N ALA A 12 1.34 -1.02 -3.47
CA ALA A 12 0.75 0.02 -2.61
C ALA A 12 1.81 0.87 -1.91
N ARG A 13 2.91 0.25 -1.45
CA ARG A 13 4.05 0.96 -0.84
C ARG A 13 4.68 1.92 -1.85
N GLN A 14 4.92 1.47 -3.08
CA GLN A 14 5.49 2.31 -4.13
C GLN A 14 4.57 3.49 -4.49
N MET A 15 3.26 3.23 -4.62
CA MET A 15 2.26 4.27 -4.88
C MET A 15 2.16 5.29 -3.74
N LEU A 16 2.31 4.87 -2.48
CA LEU A 16 2.36 5.80 -1.34
C LEU A 16 3.60 6.69 -1.39
N ILE A 17 4.76 6.15 -1.79
CA ILE A 17 6.00 6.93 -1.97
C ILE A 17 5.86 7.92 -3.14
N ASP A 18 5.17 7.51 -4.21
CA ASP A 18 4.83 8.35 -5.38
C ASP A 18 3.81 9.47 -5.06
N GLY A 19 3.27 9.49 -3.83
CA GLY A 19 2.31 10.50 -3.38
C GLY A 19 0.85 10.22 -3.78
N LYS A 20 0.53 9.00 -4.21
CA LYS A 20 -0.85 8.61 -4.54
C LYS A 20 -1.75 8.58 -3.32
N THR A 21 -3.03 8.86 -3.55
CA THR A 21 -4.04 8.83 -2.49
C THR A 21 -4.47 7.40 -2.16
N HIS A 22 -5.00 7.20 -0.95
CA HIS A 22 -5.51 5.89 -0.50
C HIS A 22 -6.62 5.35 -1.41
N LYS A 23 -7.42 6.22 -2.02
CA LYS A 23 -8.48 5.84 -2.96
C LYS A 23 -7.91 5.24 -4.24
N GLU A 24 -6.89 5.85 -4.81
CA GLU A 24 -6.19 5.34 -6.01
C GLU A 24 -5.52 3.99 -5.71
N ILE A 25 -4.81 3.91 -4.59
CA ILE A 25 -4.15 2.68 -4.14
C ILE A 25 -5.16 1.56 -3.93
N ARG A 26 -6.30 1.84 -3.28
CA ARG A 26 -7.39 0.87 -3.09
C ARG A 26 -7.97 0.38 -4.42
N THR A 27 -8.11 1.28 -5.39
CA THR A 27 -8.67 0.94 -6.71
C THR A 27 -7.73 0.01 -7.48
N GLU A 28 -6.43 0.28 -7.43
CA GLU A 28 -5.41 -0.51 -8.11
C GLU A 28 -5.14 -1.85 -7.40
N THR A 29 -4.92 -1.80 -6.09
CA THR A 29 -4.40 -2.95 -5.31
C THR A 29 -5.49 -3.78 -4.65
N HIS A 30 -6.74 -3.30 -4.65
CA HIS A 30 -7.87 -3.91 -3.94
C HIS A 30 -7.62 -4.13 -2.43
N LEU A 31 -6.60 -3.48 -1.87
CA LEU A 31 -6.30 -3.52 -0.45
C LEU A 31 -7.33 -2.72 0.34
N ARG A 32 -7.56 -3.14 1.59
CA ARG A 32 -8.40 -2.38 2.51
C ARG A 32 -7.67 -1.11 2.93
N GLU A 33 -8.42 -0.05 3.18
CA GLU A 33 -7.85 1.23 3.66
C GLU A 33 -7.02 1.05 4.95
N LYS A 34 -7.44 0.14 5.84
CA LYS A 34 -6.67 -0.21 7.05
C LYS A 34 -5.29 -0.78 6.71
N ASP A 35 -5.17 -1.61 5.67
CA ASP A 35 -3.90 -2.18 5.24
C ASP A 35 -3.01 -1.10 4.59
N ILE A 36 -3.59 -0.25 3.75
CA ILE A 36 -2.89 0.88 3.13
C ILE A 36 -2.35 1.83 4.19
N GLY A 37 -3.17 2.20 5.19
CA GLY A 37 -2.75 3.04 6.31
C GLY A 37 -1.68 2.40 7.18
N ARG A 38 -1.67 1.07 7.32
CA ARG A 38 -0.60 0.35 8.02
C ARG A 38 0.72 0.45 7.25
N ILE A 39 0.69 0.24 5.94
CA ILE A 39 1.86 0.38 5.06
C ILE A 39 2.40 1.82 5.12
N GLN A 40 1.52 2.82 5.07
CA GLN A 40 1.94 4.22 5.18
C GLN A 40 2.67 4.49 6.50
N ARG A 41 2.13 4.01 7.64
CA ARG A 41 2.79 4.13 8.94
C ARG A 41 4.14 3.41 8.97
N GLU A 42 4.25 2.25 8.35
CA GLU A 42 5.53 1.52 8.25
C GLU A 42 6.56 2.30 7.43
N ILE A 43 6.14 2.98 6.36
CA ILE A 43 7.02 3.88 5.60
C ILE A 43 7.44 5.05 6.50
N THR A 44 6.50 5.78 7.09
CA THR A 44 6.79 6.97 7.92
C THR A 44 7.61 6.65 9.16
N ASN A 45 7.46 5.49 9.79
CA ASN A 45 8.26 5.09 10.95
C ASN A 45 9.69 4.65 10.59
N ARG A 46 9.97 4.39 9.31
CA ARG A 46 11.29 3.93 8.83
C ARG A 46 12.18 5.09 8.36
N PHE A 47 11.58 6.25 8.12
CA PHE A 47 12.26 7.51 7.85
C PHE A 47 12.27 8.37 9.11
#